data_AF-A0A2N0Q4S4-F1
#
_entry.id   AF-A0A2N0Q4S4-F1
#
_cell.length_a   1.000
_cell.length_b   1.000
_cell.length_c   1.000
_cell.angle_alpha   90.00
_cell.angle_beta   90.00
_cell.angle_gamma   90.00
#
_symmetry.space_group_name_H-M   'P 1'
#
loop_
_entity.id
_entity.type
_entity.pdbx_description
1 polymer ?
#
loop_
_entity_poly.entity_id
_entity_poly.type
_entity_poly.pdbx_seq_one_letter_code
_entity_poly.pdbx_strand_id
1 'polypeptide(L)'
;MWTDRQLRVLINERKNENDNFHELSGNMKHNFWKGLASKINLEFRTTYTGRQCKEKFNGLVRAYKKMQLYIEGKPKGRKSALGTKYYEEFSERFWEKRRKY
;
A
#
# COMPACT_ATOMS: atom_id res chain seq x y z
N MET A 1 -10.41 -7.35 -10.85
CA MET A 1 -10.13 -5.89 -10.66
C MET A 1 -10.15 -5.58 -9.17
N TRP A 2 -9.31 -4.68 -8.66
CA TRP A 2 -9.31 -4.30 -7.23
C TRP A 2 -10.41 -3.27 -6.96
N THR A 3 -11.30 -3.54 -6.01
CA THR A 3 -12.35 -2.61 -5.57
C THR A 3 -11.85 -1.68 -4.47
N ASP A 4 -12.58 -0.59 -4.21
CA ASP A 4 -12.23 0.32 -3.11
C ASP A 4 -12.21 -0.38 -1.75
N ARG A 5 -13.20 -1.23 -1.46
CA ARG A 5 -13.27 -1.98 -0.20
C ARG A 5 -12.05 -2.88 -0.01
N GLN A 6 -11.62 -3.58 -1.06
CA GLN A 6 -10.42 -4.42 -1.02
C GLN A 6 -9.14 -3.59 -0.80
N LEU A 7 -9.06 -2.40 -1.42
CA LEU A 7 -7.93 -1.49 -1.22
C LEU A 7 -7.91 -0.89 0.19
N ARG A 8 -9.07 -0.60 0.78
CA ARG A 8 -9.16 -0.15 2.17
C ARG A 8 -8.60 -1.18 3.13
N VAL A 9 -8.95 -2.46 2.97
CA VAL A 9 -8.35 -3.54 3.78
C VAL A 9 -6.83 -3.61 3.56
N LEU A 10 -6.36 -3.58 2.31
CA LEU A 10 -4.92 -3.60 2.01
C LEU A 10 -4.15 -2.43 2.66
N ILE A 11 -4.71 -1.22 2.60
CA ILE A 11 -4.10 0.00 3.14
C ILE A 11 -4.12 -0.01 4.67
N ASN A 12 -5.28 -0.27 5.28
CA ASN A 12 -5.47 -0.25 6.73
C ASN A 12 -4.59 -1.29 7.42
N GLU A 13 -4.53 -2.52 6.91
CA GLU A 13 -3.68 -3.56 7.48
C GLU A 13 -2.20 -3.18 7.39
N ARG A 14 -1.77 -2.64 6.24
CA ARG A 14 -0.40 -2.19 6.09
C ARG A 14 -0.10 -0.98 6.98
N LYS A 15 -1.06 -0.10 7.26
CA LYS A 15 -0.92 1.02 8.20
C LYS A 15 -0.80 0.53 9.64
N ASN A 16 -1.71 -0.34 10.08
CA ASN A 16 -1.76 -0.88 11.43
C ASN A 16 -0.52 -1.71 11.78
N GLU A 17 -0.04 -2.53 10.84
CA GLU A 17 1.12 -3.39 11.03
C GLU A 17 2.44 -2.75 10.55
N ASN A 18 2.48 -1.43 10.32
CA ASN A 18 3.65 -0.82 9.69
C ASN A 18 4.94 -1.00 10.47
N ASP A 19 4.87 -0.77 11.78
CA ASP A 19 6.05 -0.83 12.64
C ASP A 19 6.56 -2.27 12.71
N ASN A 20 5.68 -3.24 12.94
CA ASN A 20 5.99 -4.67 12.89
C ASN A 20 6.57 -5.07 11.52
N PHE A 21 5.94 -4.65 10.41
CA PHE A 21 6.40 -4.97 9.06
C PHE A 21 7.84 -4.52 8.78
N HIS A 22 8.27 -3.38 9.33
CA HIS A 22 9.63 -2.88 9.16
C HIS A 22 10.66 -3.60 10.04
N GLU A 23 10.22 -4.30 11.08
CA GLU A 23 11.06 -5.18 11.92
C GLU A 23 11.20 -6.59 11.32
N LEU A 24 10.26 -7.03 10.48
CA LEU A 24 10.35 -8.31 9.77
C LEU A 24 11.57 -8.38 8.83
N SER A 25 12.22 -9.55 8.76
CA SER A 25 13.32 -9.84 7.85
C SER A 25 13.01 -11.00 6.90
N GLY A 26 13.67 -11.04 5.73
CA GLY A 26 13.61 -12.14 4.78
C GLY A 26 12.20 -12.69 4.49
N ASN A 27 12.01 -13.99 4.74
CA ASN A 27 10.77 -14.72 4.50
C ASN A 27 9.57 -14.23 5.33
N MET A 28 9.80 -13.52 6.44
CA MET A 28 8.70 -13.03 7.26
C MET A 28 7.89 -11.94 6.54
N LYS A 29 8.53 -11.06 5.75
CA LYS A 29 7.81 -10.10 4.91
C LYS A 29 6.99 -10.79 3.83
N HIS A 30 7.48 -11.90 3.27
CA HIS A 30 6.72 -12.71 2.33
C HIS A 30 5.47 -13.28 2.99
N ASN A 31 5.60 -13.82 4.21
CA ASN A 31 4.48 -14.37 4.97
C ASN A 31 3.45 -13.30 5.36
N PHE A 32 3.89 -12.09 5.71
CA PHE A 32 2.99 -10.96 5.93
C PHE A 32 2.09 -10.72 4.72
N TRP A 33 2.66 -10.59 3.53
CA TRP A 33 1.87 -10.35 2.32
C TRP A 33 0.95 -11.53 1.99
N LYS A 34 1.40 -12.77 2.22
CA LYS A 34 0.58 -13.97 2.04
C LYS A 34 -0.62 -13.97 3.00
N GLY A 35 -0.40 -13.64 4.27
CA GLY A 35 -1.46 -13.50 5.28
C GLY A 35 -2.48 -12.43 4.92
N LEU A 36 -2.00 -11.26 4.49
CA LEU A 36 -2.88 -10.18 4.04
C LEU A 36 -3.70 -10.56 2.80
N ALA A 37 -3.11 -11.29 1.86
CA ALA A 37 -3.83 -11.84 0.72
C ALA A 37 -4.93 -12.83 1.16
N SER A 38 -4.61 -13.74 2.10
CA SER A 38 -5.60 -14.67 2.67
C SER A 38 -6.76 -13.93 3.33
N LYS A 39 -6.50 -12.85 4.08
CA LYS A 39 -7.54 -12.02 4.71
C LYS A 39 -8.49 -11.41 3.67
N ILE A 40 -7.95 -10.76 2.64
CA ILE A 40 -8.75 -10.17 1.56
C ILE A 40 -9.53 -11.25 0.80
N ASN A 41 -8.90 -12.39 0.51
CA ASN A 41 -9.55 -13.49 -0.19
C ASN A 41 -10.71 -14.08 0.59
N LEU A 42 -10.56 -14.25 1.90
CA LEU A 42 -11.63 -14.75 2.77
C LEU A 42 -12.81 -13.78 2.81
N GLU A 43 -12.55 -12.48 2.95
CA GLU A 43 -13.60 -11.46 3.06
C GLU A 43 -14.34 -11.22 1.74
N PHE A 44 -13.62 -11.17 0.62
CA PHE A 44 -14.18 -10.74 -0.68
C PHE A 44 -14.32 -11.86 -1.71
N ARG A 45 -14.08 -13.12 -1.32
CA ARG A 45 -14.08 -14.30 -2.22
C ARG A 45 -13.18 -14.11 -3.45
N THR A 46 -11.99 -13.56 -3.25
CA THR A 46 -10.96 -13.36 -4.28
C THR A 46 -9.88 -14.43 -4.24
N THR A 47 -8.94 -14.40 -5.19
CA THR A 47 -7.83 -15.36 -5.32
C THR A 47 -6.47 -14.67 -5.41
N TYR A 48 -6.30 -13.54 -4.73
CA TYR A 48 -5.04 -12.80 -4.71
C TYR A 48 -3.91 -13.59 -4.06
N THR A 49 -2.71 -13.40 -4.58
CA THR A 49 -1.46 -13.86 -3.98
C THR A 49 -0.83 -12.76 -3.13
N GLY A 50 0.06 -13.14 -2.21
CA GLY A 50 0.85 -12.16 -1.44
C GLY A 50 1.67 -11.24 -2.35
N ARG A 51 2.22 -11.78 -3.46
CA ARG A 51 2.91 -10.98 -4.47
C ARG A 51 2.02 -9.90 -5.08
N GLN A 52 0.78 -10.24 -5.43
CA GLN A 52 -0.18 -9.27 -5.97
C GLN A 52 -0.53 -8.18 -4.95
N CYS A 53 -0.69 -8.53 -3.67
CA CYS A 53 -0.92 -7.54 -2.60
C CYS A 53 0.27 -6.58 -2.45
N LYS A 54 1.50 -7.11 -2.41
CA LYS A 54 2.74 -6.32 -2.37
C LYS A 54 2.85 -5.37 -3.56
N GLU A 55 2.68 -5.89 -4.78
CA GLU A 55 2.77 -5.11 -6.01
C GLU A 55 1.70 -4.02 -6.06
N LYS A 56 0.47 -4.33 -5.61
CA LYS A 56 -0.64 -3.38 -5.55
C LYS A 56 -0.35 -2.26 -4.56
N PHE A 57 0.09 -2.59 -3.34
CA PHE A 57 0.43 -1.60 -2.33
C PHE A 57 1.58 -0.68 -2.79
N ASN A 58 2.65 -1.26 -3.34
CA ASN A 58 3.74 -0.49 -3.94
C ASN A 58 3.27 0.39 -5.10
N GLY A 59 2.27 -0.06 -5.85
CA GLY A 59 1.59 0.73 -6.87
C GLY A 59 0.90 1.98 -6.31
N LEU A 60 0.24 1.86 -5.15
CA LEU A 60 -0.38 2.99 -4.45
C LEU A 60 0.66 4.00 -3.98
N VAL A 61 1.76 3.54 -3.36
CA VAL A 61 2.88 4.41 -2.97
C VAL A 61 3.45 5.16 -4.18
N ARG A 62 3.63 4.48 -5.32
CA ARG A 62 4.09 5.12 -6.56
C ARG A 62 3.07 6.12 -7.11
N ALA A 63 1.77 5.83 -7.02
CA ALA A 63 0.72 6.73 -7.46
C ALA A 63 0.73 8.02 -6.62
N TYR A 64 0.88 7.90 -5.30
CA TYR A 64 1.10 9.04 -4.41
C TYR A 64 2.32 9.86 -4.82
N LYS A 65 3.49 9.22 -4.97
CA LYS A 65 4.74 9.92 -5.35
C LYS A 65 4.61 10.67 -6.69
N LYS A 66 3.93 10.08 -7.68
CA LYS A 66 3.66 10.74 -8.96
C LYS A 66 2.66 11.89 -8.83
N MET A 67 1.66 11.77 -7.95
CA MET A 67 0.72 12.85 -7.66
C MET A 67 1.42 14.02 -6.95
N GLN A 68 2.32 13.74 -6.01
CA GLN A 68 3.11 14.75 -5.32
C GLN A 68 3.97 15.57 -6.30
N LEU A 69 4.69 14.89 -7.20
CA LEU A 69 5.45 15.58 -8.28
C LEU A 69 4.54 16.40 -9.20
N TYR A 70 3.32 15.93 -9.48
CA TYR A 70 2.35 16.66 -10.30
C TYR A 70 1.89 17.95 -9.63
N ILE A 71 1.57 17.90 -8.33
CA ILE A 71 1.17 19.07 -7.53
C ILE A 71 2.33 20.08 -7.43
N GLU A 72 3.56 19.60 -7.30
CA GLU A 72 4.77 20.43 -7.26
C GLU A 72 5.19 20.98 -8.65
N GLY A 73 4.46 20.66 -9.72
CA GLY A 73 4.81 21.08 -11.09
C GLY A 73 6.11 20.45 -11.63
N LYS A 74 6.57 19.34 -11.05
CA LYS A 74 7.84 18.70 -11.40
C LYS A 74 7.70 17.71 -12.57
N PRO A 75 8.77 17.52 -13.36
CA PRO A 75 8.81 16.49 -14.40
C PRO A 75 8.48 15.10 -13.85
N LYS A 76 7.87 14.26 -14.70
CA LYS A 76 7.40 12.89 -14.36
C LYS A 76 6.22 12.83 -13.37
N GLY A 77 5.68 13.98 -12.95
CA GLY A 77 4.41 14.07 -12.25
C GLY A 77 3.26 13.52 -13.09
N ARG A 78 2.34 12.78 -12.44
CA ARG A 78 1.16 12.25 -13.11
C ARG A 78 -0.02 12.14 -12.16
N LYS A 79 -1.14 12.75 -12.53
CA LYS A 79 -2.44 12.54 -11.88
C LYS A 79 -2.98 11.15 -12.25
N SER A 80 -3.49 10.43 -11.27
CA SER A 80 -4.14 9.12 -11.46
C SER A 80 -5.31 8.98 -10.50
N ALA A 81 -6.33 8.20 -10.85
CA ALA A 81 -7.52 8.04 -10.01
C ALA A 81 -7.16 7.57 -8.58
N LEU A 82 -6.27 6.57 -8.45
CA LEU A 82 -5.82 6.09 -7.15
C LEU A 82 -4.93 7.11 -6.42
N GLY A 83 -4.05 7.79 -7.16
CA GLY A 83 -3.15 8.80 -6.60
C GLY A 83 -3.91 10.02 -6.08
N THR A 84 -5.03 10.39 -6.72
CA THR A 84 -5.96 11.42 -6.22
C THR A 84 -6.78 10.90 -5.05
N LYS A 85 -7.36 9.69 -5.16
CA LYS A 85 -8.26 9.15 -4.14
C LYS A 85 -7.62 8.92 -2.78
N TYR A 86 -6.37 8.47 -2.75
CA TYR A 86 -5.65 8.19 -1.50
C TYR A 86 -4.52 9.19 -1.23
N TYR A 87 -4.54 10.37 -1.87
CA TYR A 87 -3.45 11.32 -1.76
C TYR A 87 -3.19 11.75 -0.31
N GLU A 88 -4.25 12.23 0.36
CA GLU A 88 -4.17 12.78 1.72
C GLU A 88 -3.70 11.72 2.72
N GLU A 89 -4.28 10.52 2.66
CA GLU A 89 -3.88 9.41 3.53
C GLU A 89 -2.42 8.99 3.32
N PHE A 90 -1.93 8.99 2.07
CA PHE A 90 -0.53 8.71 1.80
C PHE A 90 0.38 9.93 2.08
N SER A 91 -0.15 11.15 2.21
CA SER A 91 0.66 12.31 2.60
C SER A 91 1.18 12.19 4.05
N GLU A 92 0.51 11.40 4.90
CA GLU A 92 0.97 11.06 6.26
C GLU A 92 2.19 10.13 6.28
N ARG A 93 2.62 9.59 5.12
CA ARG A 93 3.79 8.71 4.98
C ARG A 93 3.79 7.49 5.90
N PHE A 94 2.62 6.98 6.26
CA PHE A 94 2.46 5.88 7.21
C PHE A 94 3.20 4.58 6.83
N TRP A 95 3.55 4.39 5.55
CA TRP A 95 4.28 3.19 5.09
C TRP A 95 5.79 3.27 5.30
N GLU A 96 6.32 4.45 5.64
CA GLU A 96 7.74 4.64 5.88
C GLU A 96 8.14 4.05 7.23
N LYS A 97 9.41 3.65 7.36
CA LYS A 97 9.93 3.17 8.65
C LYS A 97 10.01 4.37 9.59
N ARG A 98 9.36 4.28 10.74
CA ARG A 98 9.50 5.31 11.78
C ARG A 98 10.96 5.38 12.22
N ARG A 99 11.52 6.59 12.24
CA ARG A 99 12.84 6.83 12.86
C ARG A 99 12.65 6.73 14.37
N LYS A 100 13.36 5.82 15.03
CA LYS A 100 13.49 5.83 16.50
C LYS A 100 14.48 6.97 16.80
N TYR A 101 14.02 7.98 17.54
CA TYR A 101 14.86 9.06 18.06
C TYR A 101 15.69 8.56 19.23
#